data_AF-A0A7L3UWS6-F1
#
_entry.id   AF-A0A7L3UWS6-F1
#
_cell.length_a   1.000
_cell.length_b   1.000
_cell.length_c   1.000
_cell.angle_alpha   90.00
_cell.angle_beta   90.00
_cell.angle_gamma   90.00
#
_symmetry.space_group_name_H-M   'P 1'
#
loop_
_entity.id
_entity.type
_entity.pdbx_description
1 polymer ?
#
loop_
_entity_poly.entity_id
_entity_poly.type
_entity_poly.pdbx_seq_one_letter_code
_entity_poly.pdbx_strand_id
1 'polypeptide(L)' 'GSEPPDPAGMAQLVTDFGLRLFRAALEARGDTNVILSPYGATSVLVALQVATAGRGRRQLEEAMGFSIDGEGTLGDILGG' A
#
# COMPACT_ATOMS: atom_id res chain seq x y z
N GLY A 1 11.85 10.29 -13.79
CA GLY A 1 12.91 11.01 -13.10
C GLY A 1 12.29 11.69 -11.91
N SER A 2 12.21 10.96 -10.81
CA SER A 2 11.76 11.42 -9.50
C SER A 2 12.58 10.59 -8.52
N GLU A 3 13.28 11.22 -7.60
CA GLU A 3 13.97 10.51 -6.51
C GLU A 3 12.92 9.66 -5.78
N PRO A 4 13.20 8.38 -5.44
CA PRO A 4 12.27 7.61 -4.63
C PRO A 4 12.00 8.38 -3.33
N PRO A 5 10.74 8.39 -2.84
CA PRO A 5 10.43 9.11 -1.61
C PRO A 5 11.35 8.63 -0.49
N ASP A 6 11.77 9.56 0.37
CA ASP A 6 12.45 9.17 1.60
C ASP A 6 11.55 8.23 2.43
N PRO A 7 12.10 7.50 3.42
CA PRO A 7 11.33 6.52 4.19
C PRO A 7 10.05 7.09 4.83
N ALA A 8 10.07 8.38 5.22
CA ALA A 8 8.90 9.05 5.78
C ALA A 8 7.82 9.30 4.71
N GLY A 9 8.22 9.73 3.52
CA GLY A 9 7.34 9.86 2.36
C GLY A 9 6.70 8.54 1.95
N MET A 10 7.46 7.44 1.98
CA MET A 10 6.92 6.10 1.73
C MET A 10 5.91 5.67 2.79
N ALA A 11 6.22 5.88 4.08
CA ALA A 11 5.31 5.57 5.18
C ALA A 11 3.98 6.34 5.06
N GLN A 12 4.05 7.60 4.59
CA GLN A 12 2.86 8.41 4.34
C GLN A 12 2.02 7.86 3.18
N LEU A 13 2.63 7.52 2.04
CA LEU A 13 1.94 6.90 0.90
C LEU A 13 1.26 5.58 1.29
N VAL A 14 1.94 4.75 2.08
CA VAL A 14 1.42 3.49 2.61
C VAL A 14 0.21 3.74 3.52
N THR A 15 0.31 4.73 4.42
CA THR A 15 -0.79 5.09 5.33
C THR A 15 -2.00 5.64 4.58
N ASP A 16 -1.78 6.54 3.61
CA ASP A 16 -2.84 7.16 2.82
C ASP A 16 -3.61 6.12 1.99
N PHE A 17 -2.89 5.16 1.39
CA PHE A 17 -3.55 4.05 0.71
C PHE A 17 -4.35 3.18 1.69
N GLY A 18 -3.80 2.86 2.86
CA GLY A 18 -4.51 2.11 3.91
C GLY A 18 -5.80 2.80 4.38
N LEU A 19 -5.80 4.13 4.50
CA LEU A 19 -7.00 4.91 4.84
C LEU A 19 -8.05 4.89 3.72
N ARG A 20 -7.64 4.88 2.45
CA ARG A 20 -8.57 4.68 1.31
C ARG A 20 -9.23 3.31 1.38
N LEU A 21 -8.48 2.26 1.71
CA LEU A 21 -9.01 0.91 1.89
C LEU A 21 -10.02 0.84 3.05
N PHE A 22 -9.72 1.50 4.17
CA PHE A 22 -10.64 1.60 5.30
C PHE A 22 -11.96 2.27 4.91
N ARG A 23 -11.91 3.39 4.18
CA ARG A 23 -13.11 4.10 3.69
C ARG A 23 -13.96 3.22 2.76
N ALA A 24 -13.32 2.53 1.81
CA ALA A 24 -14.02 1.59 0.93
C ALA A 24 -14.68 0.44 1.71
N ALA A 25 -14.04 -0.03 2.80
CA ALA A 25 -14.62 -1.06 3.67
C ALA A 25 -15.82 -0.56 4.49
N LEU A 26 -15.84 0.73 4.85
CA LEU A 26 -16.97 1.38 5.54
C LEU A 26 -18.17 1.61 4.61
N GLU A 27 -17.94 2.10 3.39
CA GLU A 27 -19.02 2.34 2.41
C GLU A 27 -19.84 1.08 2.12
N ALA A 28 -19.18 -0.08 2.14
CA ALA A 28 -19.84 -1.37 1.94
C ALA A 28 -20.70 -1.84 3.14
N ARG A 29 -20.60 -1.19 4.30
CA ARG A 29 -21.13 -1.69 5.58
C ARG A 29 -21.71 -0.56 6.42
N GLY A 30 -22.96 -0.18 6.15
CA GLY A 30 -23.75 0.89 6.82
C GLY A 30 -23.33 1.27 8.27
N ASP A 31 -24.14 0.92 9.28
CA ASP A 31 -23.80 1.19 10.69
C ASP A 31 -23.17 -0.05 11.31
N THR A 32 -21.92 -0.35 10.96
CA THR A 32 -21.17 -1.48 11.54
C THR A 32 -19.77 -1.04 11.95
N ASN A 33 -19.32 -1.52 13.10
CA ASN A 33 -17.95 -1.28 13.56
C ASN A 33 -16.96 -2.01 12.65
N VAL A 34 -15.99 -1.29 12.10
CA VAL A 34 -14.90 -1.84 11.28
C VAL A 34 -13.57 -1.50 11.94
N ILE A 35 -12.70 -2.51 12.04
CA ILE A 35 -11.31 -2.36 12.46
C ILE A 35 -10.43 -2.78 11.29
N LEU A 36 -9.51 -1.91 10.90
CA LEU A 36 -8.50 -2.18 9.87
C LEU A 36 -7.18 -1.59 10.35
N SER A 37 -6.08 -2.31 10.13
CA SER A 37 -4.74 -1.73 10.25
C SER A 37 -4.35 -1.15 8.89
N PRO A 38 -4.31 0.18 8.71
CA PRO A 38 -3.99 0.80 7.41
C PRO A 38 -2.63 0.35 6.89
N TYR A 39 -1.65 0.32 7.79
CA TYR A 39 -0.30 -0.13 7.47
C TYR A 39 -0.27 -1.62 7.15
N GLY A 40 -0.82 -2.48 8.02
CA GLY A 40 -0.77 -3.94 7.81
C GLY A 40 -1.46 -4.41 6.53
N ALA A 41 -2.62 -3.82 6.20
CA ALA A 41 -3.34 -4.15 4.96
C ALA A 41 -2.55 -3.72 3.71
N THR A 42 -1.93 -2.54 3.76
CA THR A 42 -1.14 -2.02 2.64
C THR A 42 0.17 -2.80 2.47
N SER A 43 0.82 -3.20 3.56
CA SER A 43 2.04 -4.01 3.54
C SER A 43 1.89 -5.33 2.79
N VAL A 44 0.72 -5.98 2.89
CA VAL A 44 0.42 -7.20 2.10
C VAL A 44 0.35 -6.89 0.60
N LEU A 45 -0.23 -5.76 0.21
CA LEU A 45 -0.36 -5.34 -1.19
C LEU A 45 0.98 -4.90 -1.78
N VAL A 46 1.83 -4.25 -0.97
CA VAL A 46 3.23 -3.95 -1.31
C VAL A 46 3.98 -5.26 -1.60
N ALA A 47 3.88 -6.26 -0.72
CA ALA A 47 4.51 -7.56 -0.95
C ALA A 47 3.99 -8.24 -2.23
N LEU A 48 2.68 -8.14 -2.51
CA LEU A 48 2.10 -8.65 -3.76
C LEU A 48 2.61 -7.90 -5.00
N GLN A 49 2.85 -6.59 -4.93
CA GLN A 49 3.41 -5.81 -6.04
C GLN A 49 4.86 -6.23 -6.37
N VAL A 50 5.62 -6.64 -5.36
CA VAL A 50 6.98 -7.20 -5.51
C VAL A 50 6.94 -8.62 -6.08
N ALA A 51 6.02 -9.46 -5.59
CA ALA A 51 5.92 -10.87 -5.98
C ALA A 51 5.23 -11.11 -7.33
N THR A 52 4.58 -10.11 -7.91
CA THR A 52 3.85 -10.24 -9.18
C THR A 52 4.51 -9.45 -10.30
N ALA A 53 4.25 -9.86 -11.55
CA ALA A 53 4.73 -9.19 -12.75
C ALA A 53 3.60 -8.97 -13.76
N GLY A 54 3.88 -8.18 -14.80
CA GLY A 54 2.95 -7.94 -15.91
C GLY A 54 1.66 -7.26 -15.44
N ARG A 55 0.50 -7.79 -15.87
CA ARG A 55 -0.80 -7.16 -15.64
C ARG A 55 -1.16 -7.00 -14.17
N GLY A 56 -0.87 -8.00 -13.34
CA GLY A 56 -1.20 -7.96 -11.91
C GLY A 56 -0.43 -6.87 -11.16
N ARG A 57 0.88 -6.76 -11.43
CA ARG A 57 1.72 -5.70 -10.88
C ARG A 57 1.21 -4.31 -11.26
N ARG A 58 0.89 -4.12 -12.55
CA ARG A 58 0.40 -2.84 -13.05
C ARG A 58 -0.93 -2.42 -12.42
N GLN A 59 -1.85 -3.36 -12.19
CA GLN A 59 -3.09 -3.08 -11.47
C GLN A 59 -2.84 -2.61 -10.03
N LEU A 60 -1.84 -3.18 -9.35
CA LEU A 60 -1.45 -2.76 -8.01
C LEU A 60 -0.81 -1.37 -8.01
N GLU A 61 0.10 -1.09 -8.94
CA GLU A 61 0.70 0.25 -9.13
C GLU A 61 -0.36 1.32 -9.38
N GLU A 62 -1.32 1.05 -10.28
CA GLU A 62 -2.41 1.97 -10.61
C GLU A 62 -3.33 2.21 -9.40
N ALA A 63 -3.67 1.18 -8.64
CA ALA A 63 -4.52 1.31 -7.45
C ALA A 63 -3.81 2.03 -6.30
N MET A 64 -2.53 1.73 -6.07
CA MET A 64 -1.76 2.27 -4.96
C MET A 64 -1.29 3.70 -5.22
N GLY A 65 -1.03 4.04 -6.49
CA GLY A 65 -0.52 5.35 -6.90
C GLY A 65 0.99 5.49 -6.69
N PHE A 66 1.68 4.40 -6.37
CA PHE A 66 3.13 4.33 -6.26
C PHE A 66 3.64 2.94 -6.68
N SER A 67 4.91 2.89 -7.09
CA SER A 67 5.62 1.66 -7.44
C SER A 67 6.70 1.38 -6.40
N ILE A 68 6.83 0.10 -6.05
CA ILE A 68 7.91 -0.42 -5.22
C ILE A 68 8.85 -1.20 -6.11
N ASP A 69 10.07 -0.69 -6.22
CA ASP A 69 11.12 -1.25 -7.05
C ASP A 69 12.09 -2.04 -6.17
N GLY A 70 11.73 -3.30 -5.88
CA GLY A 70 12.65 -4.30 -5.30
C GLY A 70 12.55 -4.53 -3.78
N GLU A 71 13.28 -5.55 -3.33
CA GLU A 71 13.25 -6.05 -1.94
C GLU A 71 13.81 -5.05 -0.91
N GLY A 72 14.69 -4.12 -1.33
CA GLY A 72 15.24 -3.10 -0.43
C GLY A 72 14.18 -2.16 0.14
N THR A 73 13.32 -1.62 -0.73
CA THR A 73 12.20 -0.76 -0.31
C THR A 73 11.14 -1.52 0.47
N LEU A 74 10.96 -2.82 0.21
CA LEU A 74 10.09 -3.68 1.01
C LEU A 74 10.63 -3.83 2.45
N GLY A 75 11.94 -4.02 2.62
CA GLY A 75 12.60 -4.08 3.91
C GLY A 75 12.42 -2.79 4.72
N ASP A 76 12.58 -1.63 4.08
CA ASP A 76 12.38 -0.33 4.72
C ASP A 76 10.92 -0.08 5.11
N ILE A 77 9.98 -0.60 4.31
CA ILE A 77 8.54 -0.49 4.62
C ILE A 77 8.17 -1.44 5.75
N LEU A 78 8.60 -2.71 5.73
CA LEU A 78 8.17 -3.76 6.67
C LEU A 78 8.98 -3.84 7.97
N GLY A 79 10.20 -3.32 7.97
CA GLY A 79 11.20 -3.52 9.01
C GLY A 79 11.44 -2.32 9.92
N GLY A 80 10.45 -1.43 10.06
CA GLY A 80 10.53 -0.27 10.95
C GLY A 80 11.12 -0.58 12.32
#